data_AF-A0A7I9VNV4-F1
#
_entry.id   AF-A0A7I9VNV4-F1
#
_cell.length_a   1.000
_cell.length_b   1.000
_cell.length_c   1.000
_cell.angle_alpha   90.00
_cell.angle_beta   90.00
_cell.angle_gamma   90.00
#
_symmetry.space_group_name_H-M   'P 1'
#
loop_
_entity.id
_entity.type
_entity.pdbx_description
1 polymer ?
#
loop_
_entity_poly.entity_id
_entity_poly.type
_entity_poly.pdbx_seq_one_letter_code
_entity_poly.pdbx_strand_id
1 'polypeptide(L)' 'MVDLLTLVTPERGLARCRARELGAALAGLGFERRPAPAGEAFASTEVEAGAVKRHLLAAGFRDREFRVVLEYVRQWGVL' A
#
# COMPACT_ATOMS: atom_id res chain seq x y z
N MET A 1 -9.32 18.65 -8.91
CA MET A 1 -9.04 17.97 -7.63
C MET A 1 -7.92 16.97 -7.90
N VAL A 2 -6.86 16.95 -7.09
CA VAL A 2 -5.80 15.94 -7.20
C VAL A 2 -6.04 14.96 -6.08
N ASP A 3 -6.34 13.71 -6.42
CA ASP A 3 -6.50 12.67 -5.43
C ASP A 3 -5.13 12.05 -5.16
N LEU A 4 -4.76 11.99 -3.88
CA LEU A 4 -3.54 11.31 -3.43
C LEU A 4 -3.86 9.84 -3.24
N LEU A 5 -3.13 8.97 -3.91
CA LEU A 5 -3.27 7.53 -3.78
C LEU A 5 -2.00 6.95 -3.18
N THR A 6 -2.10 6.40 -1.99
CA THR A 6 -1.03 5.62 -1.37
C THR A 6 -1.20 4.17 -1.78
N LEU A 7 -0.18 3.62 -2.44
CA LEU A 7 -0.08 2.23 -2.82
C LEU A 7 0.98 1.53 -1.99
N VAL A 8 0.65 0.37 -1.45
CA VAL A 8 1.58 -0.52 -0.76
C VAL A 8 1.62 -1.85 -1.47
N THR A 9 2.82 -2.34 -1.78
CA THR A 9 3.03 -3.65 -2.42
C THR A 9 4.02 -4.48 -1.60
N PRO A 10 3.76 -5.77 -1.40
CA PRO A 10 4.76 -6.67 -0.82
C PRO A 10 5.97 -6.82 -1.76
N GLU A 11 7.16 -6.99 -1.20
CA GLU A 11 8.36 -7.24 -2.00
C GLU A 11 8.36 -8.61 -2.67
N ARG A 12 9.00 -8.68 -3.84
CA ARG A 12 9.11 -9.93 -4.60
C ARG A 12 9.93 -10.93 -3.80
N GLY A 13 9.31 -12.06 -3.44
CA GLY A 13 9.95 -13.11 -2.65
C GLY A 13 9.59 -13.10 -1.16
N LEU A 14 8.75 -12.17 -0.70
CA LEU A 14 8.19 -12.23 0.65
C LEU A 14 7.40 -13.53 0.85
N ALA A 15 7.62 -14.22 1.97
CA ALA A 15 6.89 -15.45 2.28
C ALA A 15 5.39 -15.20 2.31
N ARG A 16 4.58 -16.13 1.76
CA ARG A 16 3.11 -15.96 1.64
C ARG A 16 2.42 -15.66 2.98
N CYS A 17 2.86 -16.29 4.07
CA CYS A 17 2.33 -16.03 5.41
C CYS A 17 2.58 -14.58 5.82
N ARG A 18 3.79 -14.07 5.55
CA ARG A 18 4.19 -12.72 5.88
C ARG A 18 3.50 -11.67 5.01
N ALA A 19 3.27 -11.98 3.73
CA ALA A 19 2.46 -11.14 2.85
C ALA A 19 0.99 -11.06 3.31
N ARG A 20 0.42 -12.17 3.83
CA ARG A 20 -0.92 -12.16 4.43
C ARG A 20 -0.99 -11.32 5.69
N GLU A 21 0.01 -11.41 6.56
CA GLU A 21 0.10 -10.56 7.77
C GLU A 21 0.17 -9.07 7.38
N LEU A 22 0.97 -8.73 6.37
CA LEU A 22 1.07 -7.37 5.85
C LEU A 22 -0.28 -6.89 5.31
N GLY A 23 -0.97 -7.72 4.52
CA GLY A 23 -2.31 -7.40 4.02
C GLY A 23 -3.35 -7.21 5.13
N ALA A 24 -3.28 -7.99 6.20
CA ALA A 24 -4.16 -7.83 7.36
C ALA A 24 -3.89 -6.52 8.13
N ALA A 25 -2.62 -6.16 8.31
CA ALA A 25 -2.24 -4.88 8.92
C ALA A 25 -2.76 -3.69 8.09
N LEU A 26 -2.64 -3.77 6.76
CA LEU A 26 -3.13 -2.74 5.84
C LEU A 26 -4.66 -2.66 5.80
N ALA A 27 -5.36 -3.79 5.83
CA ALA A 27 -6.82 -3.82 5.93
C ALA A 27 -7.32 -3.15 7.21
N GLY A 28 -6.61 -3.32 8.34
CA GLY A 28 -6.91 -2.62 9.59
C GLY A 28 -6.74 -1.09 9.52
N LEU A 29 -6.02 -0.59 8.53
CA LEU A 29 -5.85 0.83 8.23
C LEU A 29 -6.80 1.35 7.14
N GLY A 30 -7.75 0.52 6.67
CA GLY A 30 -8.69 0.89 5.62
C GLY A 30 -8.11 0.85 4.19
N PHE A 31 -6.98 0.16 3.96
CA PHE A 31 -6.52 -0.08 2.60
C PHE A 31 -7.37 -1.13 1.89
N GLU A 32 -7.68 -0.87 0.63
CA GLU A 32 -8.33 -1.81 -0.26
C GLU A 32 -7.31 -2.69 -0.97
N ARG A 33 -7.54 -4.00 -0.98
CA ARG A 33 -6.72 -4.94 -1.75
C ARG A 33 -7.09 -4.85 -3.24
N ARG A 34 -6.08 -4.69 -4.09
CA ARG A 34 -6.20 -4.63 -5.55
C ARG A 34 -5.28 -5.67 -6.21
N PRO A 35 -5.72 -6.29 -7.33
CA PRO A 35 -4.83 -7.12 -8.12
C PRO A 35 -3.74 -6.26 -8.77
N ALA A 36 -2.50 -6.75 -8.78
CA ALA A 36 -1.36 -6.09 -9.39
C ALA A 36 -0.59 -7.06 -10.30
N PRO A 37 0.12 -6.58 -11.33
CA PRO A 37 0.89 -7.44 -12.25
C PRO A 37 1.94 -8.32 -11.54
N ALA A 38 2.43 -7.89 -10.38
CA ALA A 38 3.42 -8.59 -9.58
C ALA A 38 2.83 -9.31 -8.35
N GLY A 39 1.51 -9.47 -8.27
CA GLY A 39 0.81 -10.08 -7.15
C GLY A 39 -0.31 -9.20 -6.61
N GLU A 40 -0.14 -8.70 -5.40
CA GLU A 40 -1.16 -7.93 -4.70
C GLU A 40 -0.65 -6.52 -4.41
N ALA A 41 -1.54 -5.55 -4.54
CA ALA A 41 -1.33 -4.19 -4.09
C ALA A 41 -2.43 -3.81 -3.10
N PHE A 42 -2.15 -2.84 -2.27
CA PHE A 42 -3.08 -2.28 -1.31
C PHE A 42 -3.13 -0.78 -1.53
N ALA A 43 -4.33 -0.21 -1.66
CA ALA A 43 -4.52 1.17 -2.02
C ALA A 43 -5.36 1.91 -0.97
N SER A 44 -4.99 3.15 -0.65
CA SER A 44 -5.80 4.05 0.17
C SER A 44 -5.64 5.49 -0.31
N THR A 45 -6.74 6.23 -0.35
CA THR A 45 -6.76 7.68 -0.57
C THR A 45 -6.81 8.49 0.72
N GLU A 46 -6.99 7.82 1.85
CA GLU A 46 -7.16 8.44 3.17
C GLU A 46 -5.89 8.37 4.01
N VAL A 47 -5.05 7.37 3.78
CA VAL A 47 -3.82 7.16 4.54
C VAL A 47 -2.61 7.66 3.76
N GLU A 48 -1.85 8.55 4.37
CA GLU A 48 -0.60 9.05 3.79
C GLU A 48 0.52 8.00 3.78
N ALA A 49 1.35 8.04 2.72
CA ALA A 49 2.51 7.15 2.55
C ALA A 49 3.46 7.12 3.76
N GLY A 50 3.72 8.28 4.38
CA GLY A 50 4.57 8.36 5.56
C GLY A 50 3.94 7.71 6.81
N ALA A 51 2.62 7.84 6.97
CA ALA A 51 1.89 7.27 8.10
C ALA A 51 1.87 5.74 8.02
N VAL A 52 1.54 5.17 6.86
CA VAL A 52 1.53 3.71 6.67
C VAL A 52 2.92 3.10 6.85
N LYS A 53 3.99 3.76 6.36
CA LYS A 53 5.36 3.29 6.55
C LYS A 53 5.71 3.18 8.04
N ARG A 54 5.43 4.23 8.83
CA ARG A 54 5.68 4.20 10.29
C ARG A 54 4.88 3.10 10.98
N HIS A 55 3.61 2.93 10.60
CA HIS A 55 2.76 1.89 11.17
C HIS A 55 3.31 0.48 10.89
N LEU A 56 3.69 0.18 9.65
CA LEU A 56 4.26 -1.12 9.28
C LEU A 56 5.58 -1.40 9.99
N LEU A 57 6.46 -0.39 10.12
CA LEU A 57 7.70 -0.54 10.89
C LEU A 57 7.41 -0.82 12.38
N ALA A 58 6.44 -0.12 12.97
CA ALA A 58 6.02 -0.35 14.37
C ALA A 58 5.38 -1.74 14.56
N ALA A 59 4.70 -2.27 13.55
CA ALA A 59 4.16 -3.63 13.52
C ALA A 59 5.24 -4.72 13.28
N GLY A 60 6.52 -4.33 13.17
CA GLY A 60 7.65 -5.25 13.05
C GLY A 60 7.99 -5.67 11.62
N PHE A 61 7.41 -5.05 10.60
CA PHE A 61 7.88 -5.22 9.23
C PHE A 61 9.18 -4.44 8.99
N ARG A 62 10.05 -4.98 8.15
CA ARG A 62 11.27 -4.31 7.69
C ARG A 62 10.97 -3.56 6.40
N ASP A 63 11.68 -2.47 6.17
CA ASP A 63 11.52 -1.64 4.97
C ASP A 63 11.65 -2.45 3.67
N ARG A 64 12.54 -3.45 3.65
CA ARG A 64 12.74 -4.37 2.51
C ARG A 64 11.63 -5.40 2.29
N GLU A 65 10.57 -5.42 3.10
CA GLU A 65 9.44 -6.34 2.95
C GLU A 65 8.30 -5.74 2.12
N PHE A 66 8.30 -4.42 1.90
CA PHE A 66 7.24 -3.72 1.19
C PHE A 66 7.73 -2.46 0.49
N ARG A 67 7.01 -2.02 -0.54
CA ARG A 67 7.18 -0.71 -1.15
C ARG A 67 5.96 0.14 -0.90
N VAL A 68 6.19 1.41 -0.60
CA VAL A 68 5.14 2.43 -0.54
C VAL A 68 5.36 3.40 -1.70
N VAL A 69 4.32 3.62 -2.50
CA VAL A 69 4.31 4.53 -3.64
C VAL A 69 3.19 5.55 -3.41
N LEU A 70 3.49 6.81 -3.68
CA LEU A 70 2.49 7.88 -3.71
C LEU A 70 2.20 8.21 -5.17
N GLU A 71 0.97 8.00 -5.60
CA GLU A 71 0.49 8.38 -6.92
C GLU A 71 -0.39 9.62 -6.84
N TYR A 72 -0.13 10.59 -7.73
CA TYR A 72 -0.96 11.77 -7.89
C TYR A 72 -1.93 11.51 -9.03
N VAL A 73 -3.19 11.20 -8.69
CA VAL A 73 -4.22 10.97 -9.69
C VAL A 73 -4.83 12.34 -10.03
N ARG A 74 -4.48 12.86 -11.20
CA ARG A 74 -5.20 13.99 -11.80
C ARG A 74 -6.41 13.45 -12.55
N GLN A 75 -7.60 13.87 -12.14
CA GLN A 75 -8.79 13.69 -12.97
C GLN A 75 -8.66 14.61 -14.19
N TRP A 76 -8.30 14.04 -15.34
CA TRP A 76 -8.44 14.73 -16.61
C TRP A 76 -9.91 14.66 -16.99
N GLY A 77 -10.68 15.68 -16.62
CA GLY A 77 -12.00 15.87 -17.20
C GLY A 77 -11.84 15.97 -18.71
N VAL A 78 -12.48 15.05 -19.44
CA VAL A 78 -12.58 15.15 -20.89
C VAL A 78 -13.38 16.42 -21.18
N LEU A 79 -12.74 17.39 -21.85
CA LEU A 79 -13.38 18.60 -22.38
C LEU A 79 -14.30 18.24 -23.55
#